data_AF-A0A6J1MZN4-F1
#
_entry.id   AF-A0A6J1MZN4-F1
#
_cell.length_a   1.000
_cell.length_b   1.000
_cell.length_c   1.000
_cell.angle_alpha   90.00
_cell.angle_beta   90.00
_cell.angle_gamma   90.00
#
_symmetry.space_group_name_H-M   'P 1'
#
loop_
_entity.id
_entity.type
_entity.pdbx_description
1 polymer ?
#
loop_
_entity_poly.entity_id
_entity_poly.type
_entity_poly.pdbx_seq_one_letter_code
_entity_poly.pdbx_strand_id
1 'polypeptide(L)'
;MAEAPDSEPVASSSKSSVPAEAQEDEGPAPKKRKTVAEGEEIEKLEHRLGGILCCAVCLDLPQAAVYQCSNGHLMCAPCFMHLLADARLRDESATCPNCRVEISKTSASRNLAVEKTVSELPSECRHCARVYPRHSLQHHEENVCDDRAHPYRFSQTVVERAPLGAVSGLVRIVARLYWLLLSALGGSYRCERPAAAAKRRRVRRLTGCRYACLGCGWRGAARAAAAHEEACAHPRQSAADLVELLAQRERLNGERLQLHTQLLDLLSVEKITFTVPSRSK
;
A
#
# COMPACT_ATOMS: atom_id res chain seq x y z
N MET A 1 51.67 27.41 -18.48
CA MET A 1 52.92 27.65 -19.25
C MET A 1 53.17 26.39 -20.07
N ALA A 2 52.92 26.26 -21.36
CA ALA A 2 52.38 27.10 -22.43
C ALA A 2 51.82 26.10 -23.48
N GLU A 3 50.58 26.31 -23.95
CA GLU A 3 50.22 26.65 -25.33
C GLU A 3 50.31 25.50 -26.37
N ALA A 4 49.15 25.14 -26.91
CA ALA A 4 48.99 24.56 -28.25
C ALA A 4 49.02 25.69 -29.29
N PRO A 5 49.23 25.36 -30.58
CA PRO A 5 48.23 25.79 -31.56
C PRO A 5 47.94 24.81 -32.71
N ASP A 6 46.75 25.01 -33.29
CA ASP A 6 46.09 24.34 -34.42
C ASP A 6 46.78 24.44 -35.80
N SER A 7 46.47 23.50 -36.70
CA SER A 7 46.05 23.80 -38.09
C SER A 7 45.62 22.54 -38.88
N GLU A 8 44.35 22.51 -39.28
CA GLU A 8 43.79 21.80 -40.46
C GLU A 8 44.17 22.59 -41.77
N PRO A 9 43.92 22.17 -43.05
CA PRO A 9 42.72 21.43 -43.53
C PRO A 9 42.82 20.57 -44.84
N VAL A 10 41.62 20.14 -45.28
CA VAL A 10 41.06 19.86 -46.64
C VAL A 10 41.16 18.48 -47.35
N ALA A 11 39.99 17.80 -47.37
CA ALA A 11 39.11 17.44 -48.51
C ALA A 11 39.52 16.44 -49.63
N SER A 12 38.72 15.36 -49.77
CA SER A 12 37.76 15.10 -50.87
C SER A 12 37.78 13.68 -51.48
N SER A 13 36.59 13.06 -51.48
CA SER A 13 35.99 12.08 -52.41
C SER A 13 36.78 10.87 -52.93
N SER A 14 36.20 9.66 -52.77
CA SER A 14 35.48 8.94 -53.85
C SER A 14 34.96 7.56 -53.44
N LYS A 15 33.86 7.16 -54.10
CA LYS A 15 33.00 5.97 -53.95
C LYS A 15 33.71 4.64 -54.22
N SER A 16 33.25 3.55 -53.58
CA SER A 16 32.86 2.30 -54.28
C SER A 16 32.30 1.19 -53.37
N SER A 17 31.18 0.61 -53.82
CA SER A 17 30.71 -0.79 -53.72
C SER A 17 30.42 -1.46 -52.36
N VAL A 18 29.13 -1.81 -52.20
CA VAL A 18 28.57 -2.92 -51.40
C VAL A 18 29.07 -4.28 -51.96
N PRO A 19 29.13 -5.36 -51.16
CA PRO A 19 27.95 -6.24 -51.06
C PRO A 19 27.66 -6.73 -49.64
N ALA A 20 26.41 -7.17 -49.47
CA ALA A 20 25.85 -7.82 -48.29
C ALA A 20 26.54 -9.13 -47.95
N GLU A 21 26.55 -9.51 -46.67
CA GLU A 21 26.03 -10.80 -46.19
C GLU A 21 26.06 -10.89 -44.66
N ALA A 22 25.19 -11.76 -44.16
CA ALA A 22 24.62 -11.81 -42.81
C ALA A 22 25.60 -12.20 -41.70
N GLN A 23 25.45 -11.58 -40.53
CA GLN A 23 25.97 -12.08 -39.26
C GLN A 23 24.82 -12.70 -38.46
N GLU A 24 24.89 -14.01 -38.23
CA GLU A 24 24.07 -14.72 -37.25
C GLU A 24 24.78 -14.72 -35.89
N ASP A 25 24.08 -14.10 -34.94
CA ASP A 25 23.93 -14.36 -33.51
C ASP A 25 24.86 -15.38 -32.80
N GLU A 26 25.51 -14.92 -31.72
CA GLU A 26 25.55 -15.62 -30.41
C GLU A 26 25.99 -14.58 -29.36
N GLY A 27 25.03 -13.80 -28.85
CA GLY A 27 25.20 -12.84 -27.76
C GLY A 27 24.46 -13.27 -26.48
N PRO A 28 24.99 -12.96 -25.28
CA PRO A 28 24.57 -13.60 -24.03
C PRO A 28 23.18 -13.15 -23.59
N ALA A 29 22.33 -14.11 -23.26
CA ALA A 29 20.94 -13.93 -22.83
C ALA A 29 20.75 -12.85 -21.72
N PRO A 30 19.91 -11.81 -21.93
CA PRO A 30 19.50 -10.91 -20.87
C PRO A 30 18.25 -11.43 -20.15
N LYS A 31 18.36 -11.41 -18.82
CA LYS A 31 17.43 -11.96 -17.84
C LYS A 31 16.06 -11.29 -17.88
N LYS A 32 15.00 -12.12 -17.82
CA LYS A 32 13.60 -11.72 -17.66
C LYS A 32 13.35 -10.92 -16.36
N ARG A 33 12.64 -9.80 -16.52
CA ARG A 33 11.52 -9.27 -15.70
C ARG A 33 11.82 -8.59 -14.34
N LYS A 34 11.62 -7.26 -14.28
CA LYS A 34 11.68 -6.42 -13.05
C LYS A 34 10.50 -5.44 -12.94
N THR A 35 9.24 -5.91 -12.95
CA THR A 35 8.06 -5.05 -12.69
C THR A 35 7.31 -5.39 -11.41
N VAL A 36 7.46 -6.61 -10.88
CA VAL A 36 7.02 -6.93 -9.50
C VAL A 36 7.96 -6.28 -8.49
N ALA A 37 9.25 -6.24 -8.82
CA ALA A 37 10.28 -5.68 -7.97
C ALA A 37 10.07 -4.18 -7.67
N GLU A 38 9.58 -3.36 -8.61
CA GLU A 38 9.49 -1.91 -8.38
C GLU A 38 8.42 -1.51 -7.35
N GLY A 39 7.24 -2.13 -7.38
CA GLY A 39 6.22 -1.93 -6.34
C GLY A 39 6.66 -2.49 -5.00
N GLU A 40 7.32 -3.66 -5.01
CA GLU A 40 7.93 -4.24 -3.82
C GLU A 40 9.04 -3.35 -3.25
N GLU A 41 9.84 -2.67 -4.07
CA GLU A 41 10.89 -1.75 -3.61
C GLU A 41 10.30 -0.49 -2.95
N ILE A 42 9.17 0.03 -3.45
CA ILE A 42 8.47 1.18 -2.86
C ILE A 42 7.87 0.78 -1.50
N GLU A 43 7.15 -0.35 -1.43
CA GLU A 43 6.60 -0.87 -0.16
C GLU A 43 7.72 -1.16 0.86
N LYS A 44 8.87 -1.70 0.40
CA LYS A 44 10.06 -1.88 1.25
C LYS A 44 10.62 -0.54 1.74
N LEU A 45 10.63 0.50 0.92
CA LEU A 45 11.10 1.82 1.33
C LEU A 45 10.17 2.44 2.37
N GLU A 46 8.86 2.39 2.16
CA GLU A 46 7.86 2.88 3.13
C GLU A 46 8.01 2.19 4.49
N HIS A 47 8.21 0.87 4.49
CA HIS A 47 8.42 0.11 5.71
C HIS A 47 9.73 0.50 6.41
N ARG A 48 10.82 0.70 5.66
CA ARG A 48 12.12 1.16 6.19
C ARG A 48 12.04 2.57 6.74
N LEU A 49 11.34 3.48 6.07
CA LEU A 49 11.12 4.85 6.53
C LEU A 49 10.31 4.85 7.83
N GLY A 50 9.28 4.01 7.93
CA GLY A 50 8.53 3.81 9.16
C GLY A 50 9.44 3.50 10.35
N GLY A 51 10.37 2.56 10.20
CA GLY A 51 11.33 2.20 11.25
C GLY A 51 12.32 3.31 11.63
N ILE A 52 12.79 4.10 10.66
CA ILE A 52 13.75 5.21 10.90
C ILE A 52 13.08 6.39 11.62
N LEU A 53 11.79 6.64 11.34
CA LEU A 53 11.06 7.79 11.86
C LEU A 53 10.35 7.51 13.20
N CYS A 54 10.51 6.32 13.78
CA CYS A 54 9.96 5.97 15.07
C CYS A 54 10.57 6.80 16.22
N CYS A 55 9.77 7.02 17.25
CA CYS A 55 10.23 7.61 18.50
C CYS A 55 11.26 6.72 19.19
N ALA A 56 12.39 7.28 19.63
CA ALA A 56 13.44 6.55 20.34
C ALA A 56 13.02 6.00 21.72
N VAL A 57 11.84 6.39 22.22
CA VAL A 57 11.32 5.99 23.53
C VAL A 57 10.23 4.93 23.41
N CYS A 58 9.14 5.24 22.71
CA CYS A 58 8.01 4.32 22.57
C CYS A 58 8.12 3.38 21.36
N LEU A 59 9.10 3.61 20.47
CA LEU A 59 9.33 2.84 19.24
C LEU A 59 8.17 2.90 18.23
N ASP A 60 7.17 3.74 18.50
CA ASP A 60 6.05 3.98 17.61
C ASP A 60 6.30 5.17 16.70
N LEU A 61 5.65 5.13 15.54
CA LEU A 61 5.59 6.25 14.63
C LEU A 61 4.75 7.39 15.25
N PRO A 62 5.29 8.61 15.36
CA PRO A 62 4.63 9.69 16.08
C PRO A 62 3.35 10.16 15.38
N GLN A 63 2.26 10.37 16.14
CA GLN A 63 0.97 10.87 15.61
C GLN A 63 0.85 12.41 15.64
N ALA A 64 1.80 13.09 16.27
CA ALA A 64 1.75 14.51 16.56
C ALA A 64 3.15 15.12 16.47
N ALA A 65 3.40 16.19 17.23
CA ALA A 65 4.68 16.89 17.21
C ALA A 65 5.88 15.98 17.51
N VAL A 66 6.98 16.18 16.78
CA VAL A 66 8.22 15.41 16.92
C VAL A 66 9.34 16.35 17.34
N TYR A 67 10.04 15.99 18.40
CA TYR A 67 11.21 16.71 18.91
C TYR A 67 12.48 15.96 18.56
N GLN A 68 13.52 16.71 18.23
CA GLN A 68 14.83 16.21 17.86
C GLN A 68 15.87 16.77 18.85
N CYS A 69 16.72 15.91 19.41
CA CYS A 69 17.87 16.39 20.18
C CYS A 69 18.94 16.99 19.25
N SER A 70 19.91 17.71 19.80
CA SER A 70 21.01 18.31 19.01
C SER A 70 21.81 17.30 18.19
N ASN A 71 21.86 16.04 18.63
CA ASN A 71 22.52 14.93 17.92
C ASN A 71 21.60 14.19 16.93
N GLY A 72 20.34 14.58 16.82
CA GLY A 72 19.45 14.09 15.77
C GLY A 72 18.43 13.02 16.16
N HIS A 73 18.39 12.54 17.40
CA HIS A 73 17.42 11.52 17.84
C HIS A 73 16.01 12.07 18.00
N LEU A 74 15.03 11.31 17.52
CA LEU A 74 13.62 11.70 17.47
C LEU A 74 12.85 11.20 18.69
N MET A 75 11.99 12.05 19.23
CA MET A 75 11.09 11.76 20.34
C MET A 75 9.70 12.33 20.01
N CYS A 76 8.64 11.55 20.19
CA CYS A 76 7.29 12.08 20.09
C CYS A 76 7.01 13.07 21.25
N ALA A 77 6.13 14.03 21.04
CA ALA A 77 5.79 15.03 22.06
C ALA A 77 5.41 14.45 23.42
N PRO A 78 4.60 13.37 23.51
CA PRO A 78 4.35 12.69 24.78
C PRO A 78 5.64 12.24 25.47
N CYS A 79 6.47 11.44 24.80
CA CYS A 79 7.70 10.91 25.40
C CYS A 79 8.70 12.01 25.77
N PHE A 80 8.83 13.05 24.94
CA PHE A 80 9.68 14.19 25.24
C PHE A 80 9.22 14.89 26.53
N MET A 81 7.91 15.12 26.70
CA MET A 81 7.38 15.72 27.92
C MET A 81 7.57 14.83 29.15
N HIS A 82 7.43 13.50 29.01
CA HIS A 82 7.69 12.57 30.11
C HIS A 82 9.14 12.62 30.56
N LEU A 83 10.11 12.62 29.63
CA LEU A 83 11.53 12.75 29.97
C LEU A 83 11.84 14.06 30.72
N LEU A 84 11.23 15.17 30.30
CA LEU A 84 11.38 16.45 30.99
C LEU A 84 10.73 16.45 32.38
N ALA A 85 9.60 15.76 32.54
CA ALA A 85 8.91 15.66 33.82
C ALA A 85 9.67 14.76 34.80
N ASP A 86 10.16 13.61 34.35
CA ASP A 86 10.93 12.67 35.16
C ASP A 86 12.21 13.29 35.70
N ALA A 87 12.92 14.06 34.87
CA ALA A 87 14.11 14.78 35.29
C ALA A 87 13.80 15.83 36.36
N ARG A 88 12.69 16.57 36.22
CA ARG A 88 12.23 17.54 37.24
C ARG A 88 11.87 16.87 38.57
N LEU A 89 11.28 15.68 38.54
CA LEU A 89 10.95 14.93 39.75
C LEU A 89 12.18 14.40 40.49
N ARG A 90 13.29 14.21 39.76
CA ARG A 90 14.58 13.74 40.31
C ARG A 90 15.56 14.87 40.62
N ASP A 91 15.19 16.12 40.31
CA ASP A 91 16.05 17.30 40.39
C ASP A 91 17.32 17.17 39.53
N GLU A 92 17.18 16.53 38.37
CA GLU A 92 18.25 16.27 37.40
C GLU A 92 17.99 16.99 36.07
N SER A 93 19.02 17.12 35.22
CA SER A 93 18.82 17.56 33.84
C SER A 93 18.26 16.42 32.99
N ALA A 94 17.26 16.72 32.16
CA ALA A 94 16.72 15.72 31.25
C ALA A 94 17.75 15.40 30.17
N THR A 95 17.90 14.11 29.83
CA THR A 95 18.87 13.66 28.84
C THR A 95 18.21 12.80 27.76
N CYS A 96 18.78 12.83 26.57
CA CYS A 96 18.35 11.97 25.48
C CYS A 96 18.64 10.50 25.85
N PRO A 97 17.67 9.58 25.73
CA PRO A 97 17.87 8.18 26.10
C PRO A 97 18.91 7.46 25.22
N ASN A 98 19.12 7.94 23.99
CA ASN A 98 20.05 7.29 23.05
C ASN A 98 21.49 7.82 23.17
N CYS A 99 21.69 9.13 23.21
CA CYS A 99 23.05 9.74 23.23
C CYS A 99 23.40 10.49 24.51
N ARG A 100 22.49 10.54 25.49
CA ARG A 100 22.68 11.19 26.81
C ARG A 100 22.98 12.69 26.77
N VAL A 101 22.89 13.33 25.60
CA VAL A 101 22.97 14.79 25.51
C VAL A 101 21.83 15.41 26.30
N GLU A 102 22.10 16.52 26.98
CA GLU A 102 21.07 17.27 27.70
C GLU A 102 19.97 17.74 26.74
N ILE A 103 18.72 17.60 27.17
CA ILE A 103 17.53 18.01 26.43
C ILE A 103 16.68 18.95 27.28
N SER A 104 16.13 19.96 26.64
CA SER A 104 15.29 20.98 27.25
C SER A 104 14.33 21.54 26.20
N LYS A 105 13.34 22.34 26.61
CA LYS A 105 12.41 22.99 25.69
C LYS A 105 13.10 23.94 24.70
N THR A 106 14.32 24.39 25.01
CA THR A 106 15.09 25.33 24.19
C THR A 106 16.21 24.65 23.40
N SER A 107 16.76 23.54 23.88
CA SER A 107 17.83 22.79 23.19
C SER A 107 17.30 21.76 22.20
N ALA A 108 16.13 21.17 22.45
CA ALA A 108 15.48 20.27 21.51
C ALA A 108 14.66 21.07 20.48
N SER A 109 14.83 20.75 19.20
CA SER A 109 14.11 21.41 18.12
C SER A 109 12.89 20.60 17.70
N ARG A 110 11.79 21.27 17.33
CA ARG A 110 10.62 20.62 16.75
C ARG A 110 10.86 20.37 15.26
N ASN A 111 10.77 19.11 14.83
CA ASN A 111 11.09 18.71 13.47
C ASN A 111 9.82 18.59 12.60
N LEU A 112 9.43 19.70 11.98
CA LEU A 112 8.26 19.77 11.10
C LEU A 112 8.40 18.92 9.82
N ALA A 113 9.63 18.68 9.35
CA ALA A 113 9.86 17.85 8.18
C ALA A 113 9.51 16.39 8.45
N VAL A 114 9.91 15.87 9.62
CA VAL A 114 9.50 14.54 10.08
C VAL A 114 7.99 14.48 10.27
N GLU A 115 7.38 15.49 10.89
CA GLU A 115 5.91 15.54 11.06
C GLU A 115 5.16 15.45 9.73
N LYS A 116 5.57 16.23 8.72
CA LYS A 116 4.99 16.18 7.37
C LYS A 116 5.23 14.83 6.70
N THR A 117 6.44 14.29 6.80
CA THR A 117 6.78 13.00 6.19
C THR A 117 5.95 11.87 6.79
N VAL A 118 5.83 11.83 8.12
CA VAL A 118 5.01 10.84 8.82
C VAL A 118 3.53 11.00 8.46
N SER A 119 3.05 12.22 8.26
CA SER A 119 1.66 12.50 7.88
C SER A 119 1.26 11.99 6.49
N GLU A 120 2.22 11.83 5.57
CA GLU A 120 2.01 11.27 4.23
C GLU A 120 2.16 9.75 4.17
N LEU A 121 2.75 9.12 5.20
CA LEU A 121 2.93 7.67 5.19
C LEU A 121 1.57 6.96 5.15
N PRO A 122 1.46 5.86 4.38
CA PRO A 122 0.24 5.07 4.31
C PRO A 122 -0.09 4.42 5.66
N SER A 123 -1.38 4.38 5.98
CA SER A 123 -1.94 3.71 7.16
C SER A 123 -3.30 3.11 6.84
N GLU A 124 -3.60 1.96 7.43
CA GLU A 124 -4.87 1.29 7.27
C GLU A 124 -5.92 1.87 8.21
N CYS A 125 -7.15 2.06 7.72
CA CYS A 125 -8.31 2.43 8.53
C CYS A 125 -8.75 1.25 9.40
N ARG A 126 -8.99 1.51 10.70
CA ARG A 126 -9.40 0.46 11.66
C ARG A 126 -10.79 -0.15 11.38
N HIS A 127 -11.62 0.53 10.59
CA HIS A 127 -13.01 0.13 10.32
C HIS A 127 -13.18 -0.58 8.97
N CYS A 128 -12.56 -0.05 7.92
CA CYS A 128 -12.74 -0.56 6.55
C CYS A 128 -11.49 -1.21 5.94
N ALA A 129 -10.35 -1.18 6.64
CA ALA A 129 -9.05 -1.75 6.21
C ALA A 129 -8.53 -1.21 4.86
N ARG A 130 -9.04 -0.07 4.39
CA ARG A 130 -8.47 0.65 3.25
C ARG A 130 -7.29 1.50 3.70
N VAL A 131 -6.30 1.64 2.83
CA VAL A 131 -5.08 2.42 3.07
C VAL A 131 -5.34 3.88 2.73
N TYR A 132 -4.94 4.78 3.63
CA TYR A 132 -5.02 6.22 3.47
C TYR A 132 -3.75 6.88 4.02
N PRO A 133 -3.37 8.08 3.53
CA PRO A 133 -2.39 8.91 4.21
C PRO A 133 -2.81 9.21 5.65
N ARG A 134 -1.86 9.16 6.60
CA ARG A 134 -2.15 9.35 8.03
C ARG A 134 -2.90 10.64 8.35
N HIS A 135 -2.58 11.75 7.69
CA HIS A 135 -3.28 13.02 7.93
C HIS A 135 -4.79 12.96 7.61
N SER A 136 -5.16 12.17 6.60
CA SER A 136 -6.54 12.02 6.15
C SER A 136 -7.30 10.90 6.87
N LEU A 137 -6.56 9.99 7.51
CA LEU A 137 -7.10 8.81 8.18
C LEU A 137 -8.08 9.18 9.29
N GLN A 138 -7.73 10.14 10.15
CA GLN A 138 -8.59 10.55 11.26
C GLN A 138 -9.92 11.10 10.75
N HIS A 139 -9.88 12.00 9.76
CA HIS A 139 -11.10 12.54 9.16
C HIS A 139 -11.94 11.44 8.50
N HIS A 140 -11.30 10.48 7.84
CA HIS A 140 -11.99 9.32 7.29
C HIS A 140 -12.69 8.51 8.39
N GLU A 141 -11.97 8.10 9.44
CA GLU A 141 -12.50 7.29 10.54
C GLU A 141 -13.66 7.97 11.26
N GLU A 142 -13.64 9.30 11.38
CA GLU A 142 -14.67 10.07 12.07
C GLU A 142 -15.86 10.41 11.16
N ASN A 143 -15.64 10.90 9.94
CA ASN A 143 -16.70 11.61 9.20
C ASN A 143 -17.11 10.92 7.89
N VAL A 144 -16.28 10.03 7.35
CA VAL A 144 -16.49 9.46 6.00
C VAL A 144 -16.64 7.93 6.04
N CYS A 145 -16.16 7.27 7.09
CA CYS A 145 -16.15 5.82 7.13
C CYS A 145 -17.55 5.26 7.36
N ASP A 146 -18.17 4.74 6.31
CA ASP A 146 -19.47 4.05 6.36
C ASP A 146 -19.46 2.85 7.33
N ASP A 147 -18.30 2.23 7.53
CA ASP A 147 -18.11 1.08 8.42
C ASP A 147 -17.89 1.48 9.90
N ARG A 148 -17.91 2.78 10.26
CA ARG A 148 -17.71 3.28 11.65
C ARG A 148 -18.75 2.71 12.63
N ALA A 149 -19.98 2.50 12.16
CA ALA A 149 -21.09 1.91 12.92
C ALA A 149 -20.95 0.39 13.15
N HIS A 150 -19.90 -0.24 12.60
CA HIS A 150 -19.57 -1.65 12.79
C HIS A 150 -18.18 -1.81 13.43
N PRO A 151 -18.03 -1.45 14.73
CA PRO A 151 -16.74 -1.40 15.44
C PRO A 151 -16.05 -2.77 15.64
N TYR A 152 -16.65 -3.85 15.15
CA TYR A 152 -16.05 -5.18 15.12
C TYR A 152 -16.12 -5.75 13.70
N ARG A 153 -15.29 -5.21 12.82
CA ARG A 153 -14.89 -5.91 11.60
C ARG A 153 -13.41 -6.27 11.71
N PHE A 154 -13.11 -7.20 12.62
CA PHE A 154 -11.99 -8.12 12.41
C PHE A 154 -12.07 -8.55 10.94
N SER A 155 -10.97 -8.41 10.19
CA SER A 155 -10.87 -8.63 8.75
C SER A 155 -11.51 -9.97 8.34
N GLN A 156 -12.81 -9.92 8.10
CA GLN A 156 -13.62 -11.04 7.71
C GLN A 156 -14.67 -10.50 6.74
N THR A 157 -14.38 -10.73 5.46
CA THR A 157 -15.31 -10.95 4.36
C THR A 157 -16.71 -10.37 4.50
N VAL A 158 -17.04 -9.44 3.60
CA VAL A 158 -18.37 -8.88 3.39
C VAL A 158 -19.45 -9.96 3.37
N VAL A 159 -20.34 -9.92 4.36
CA VAL A 159 -21.65 -10.59 4.34
C VAL A 159 -22.66 -9.53 4.73
N GLU A 160 -23.45 -9.07 3.77
CA GLU A 160 -24.64 -8.26 4.02
C GLU A 160 -25.54 -8.98 5.04
N ARG A 161 -25.93 -8.26 6.09
CA ARG A 161 -27.00 -8.67 6.99
C ARG A 161 -28.18 -7.75 6.75
N ALA A 162 -29.27 -8.32 6.21
CA ALA A 162 -30.59 -7.71 6.29
C ALA A 162 -30.97 -7.47 7.76
N PRO A 163 -31.65 -6.35 8.10
CA PRO A 163 -31.99 -6.05 9.48
C PRO A 163 -33.20 -6.88 9.89
N LEU A 164 -33.09 -7.63 11.00
CA LEU A 164 -34.26 -8.13 11.71
C LEU A 164 -34.39 -7.34 13.00
N GLY A 165 -35.23 -6.30 12.94
CA GLY A 165 -35.63 -5.49 14.08
C GLY A 165 -36.40 -6.29 15.15
N ALA A 166 -36.46 -5.71 16.34
CA ALA A 166 -37.05 -6.27 17.57
C ALA A 166 -38.56 -6.64 17.49
N VAL A 167 -39.22 -6.46 16.34
CA VAL A 167 -40.61 -6.88 16.09
C VAL A 167 -40.78 -8.41 16.06
N SER A 168 -39.70 -9.19 16.07
CA SER A 168 -39.75 -10.64 15.97
C SER A 168 -40.21 -11.35 17.27
N GLY A 169 -40.08 -10.73 18.44
CA GLY A 169 -40.44 -11.34 19.72
C GLY A 169 -41.95 -11.50 19.90
N LEU A 170 -42.69 -10.40 19.77
CA LEU A 170 -44.15 -10.37 19.92
C LEU A 170 -44.86 -11.18 18.83
N VAL A 171 -44.41 -11.09 17.57
CA VAL A 171 -44.98 -11.88 16.47
C VAL A 171 -44.80 -13.38 16.71
N ARG A 172 -43.68 -13.81 17.31
CA ARG A 172 -43.46 -15.21 17.68
C ARG A 172 -44.33 -15.67 18.84
N ILE A 173 -44.58 -14.82 19.84
CA ILE A 173 -45.45 -15.14 20.97
C ILE A 173 -46.90 -15.24 20.50
N VAL A 174 -47.37 -14.27 19.72
CA VAL A 174 -48.73 -14.27 19.15
C VAL A 174 -48.92 -15.45 18.19
N ALA A 175 -47.95 -15.74 17.32
CA ALA A 175 -48.01 -16.90 16.43
C ALA A 175 -48.03 -18.23 17.19
N ARG A 176 -47.32 -18.34 18.33
CA ARG A 176 -47.35 -19.55 19.18
C ARG A 176 -48.68 -19.71 19.91
N LEU A 177 -49.23 -18.64 20.46
CA LEU A 177 -50.54 -18.67 21.11
C LEU A 177 -51.65 -19.02 20.11
N TYR A 178 -51.59 -18.44 18.90
CA TYR A 178 -52.49 -18.74 17.81
C TYR A 178 -52.37 -20.21 17.35
N TRP A 179 -51.14 -20.75 17.25
CA TRP A 179 -50.89 -22.16 16.94
C TRP A 179 -51.42 -23.12 18.02
N LEU A 180 -51.29 -22.76 19.29
CA LEU A 180 -51.80 -23.57 20.40
C LEU A 180 -53.34 -23.57 20.43
N LEU A 181 -53.97 -22.43 20.15
CA LEU A 181 -55.42 -22.30 19.98
C LEU A 181 -55.93 -23.09 18.77
N LEU A 182 -55.21 -23.06 17.65
CA LEU A 182 -55.49 -23.87 16.45
C LEU A 182 -55.33 -25.37 16.71
N SER A 183 -54.32 -25.77 17.47
CA SER A 183 -54.06 -27.18 17.83
C SER A 183 -55.11 -27.76 18.78
N ALA A 184 -55.77 -26.91 19.58
CA ALA A 184 -56.85 -27.31 20.47
C ALA A 184 -58.22 -27.43 19.76
N LEU A 185 -58.37 -26.83 18.58
CA LEU A 185 -59.66 -26.71 17.88
C LEU A 185 -59.81 -27.53 16.60
N GLY A 186 -58.80 -28.28 16.13
CA GLY A 186 -59.00 -29.05 14.91
C GLY A 186 -57.87 -29.95 14.48
N GLY A 187 -58.13 -31.26 14.59
CA GLY A 187 -57.99 -32.22 13.50
C GLY A 187 -56.62 -32.41 12.86
N SER A 188 -56.02 -33.56 13.13
CA SER A 188 -55.09 -34.32 12.28
C SER A 188 -54.68 -33.65 10.95
N TYR A 189 -53.61 -32.87 10.97
CA TYR A 189 -52.73 -32.74 9.82
C TYR A 189 -51.32 -33.15 10.25
N ARG A 190 -50.92 -34.36 9.85
CA ARG A 190 -49.50 -34.64 9.69
C ARG A 190 -49.01 -33.70 8.60
N CYS A 191 -48.19 -32.74 8.95
CA CYS A 191 -47.34 -32.07 7.97
C CYS A 191 -45.91 -32.11 8.51
N GLU A 192 -45.02 -32.56 7.64
CA GLU A 192 -43.66 -33.01 7.94
C GLU A 192 -42.84 -31.99 8.71
N ARG A 193 -42.03 -32.46 9.67
CA ARG A 193 -40.97 -31.64 10.27
C ARG A 193 -40.00 -31.26 9.15
N PRO A 194 -39.81 -29.97 8.79
CA PRO A 194 -38.63 -29.61 8.03
C PRO A 194 -37.45 -29.77 8.99
N ALA A 195 -36.60 -30.77 8.72
CA ALA A 195 -35.31 -30.88 9.36
C ALA A 195 -34.53 -29.59 9.08
N ALA A 196 -34.46 -28.70 10.07
CA ALA A 196 -33.66 -27.50 10.02
C ALA A 196 -32.17 -27.89 10.00
N ALA A 197 -31.67 -28.18 8.80
CA ALA A 197 -30.25 -28.31 8.54
C ALA A 197 -29.60 -26.93 8.73
N ALA A 198 -29.09 -26.67 9.94
CA ALA A 198 -28.20 -25.56 10.22
C ALA A 198 -26.93 -25.72 9.37
N LYS A 199 -26.93 -25.16 8.17
CA LYS A 199 -25.76 -25.16 7.27
C LYS A 199 -24.65 -24.34 7.93
N ARG A 200 -23.71 -25.03 8.59
CA ARG A 200 -22.42 -24.46 9.01
C ARG A 200 -21.78 -23.77 7.80
N ARG A 201 -21.61 -22.45 7.87
CA ARG A 201 -20.97 -21.66 6.81
C ARG A 201 -19.51 -22.09 6.68
N ARG A 202 -19.15 -22.71 5.55
CA ARG A 202 -17.74 -22.98 5.19
C ARG A 202 -17.11 -21.69 4.67
N VAL A 203 -16.02 -21.26 5.28
CA VAL A 203 -15.11 -20.24 4.74
C VAL A 203 -14.56 -20.77 3.41
N ARG A 204 -14.55 -19.94 2.36
CA ARG A 204 -14.04 -20.30 1.03
C ARG A 204 -12.88 -19.37 0.66
N ARG A 205 -11.72 -19.96 0.36
CA ARG A 205 -10.54 -19.26 -0.16
C ARG A 205 -10.90 -18.58 -1.49
N LEU A 206 -10.51 -17.33 -1.68
CA LEU A 206 -10.61 -16.63 -2.96
C LEU A 206 -9.33 -16.85 -3.77
N THR A 207 -9.45 -17.08 -5.07
CA THR A 207 -8.33 -17.28 -6.00
C THR A 207 -8.57 -16.52 -7.30
N GLY A 208 -7.49 -16.16 -7.99
CA GLY A 208 -7.56 -15.60 -9.35
C GLY A 208 -7.70 -16.71 -10.41
N CYS A 209 -8.06 -16.31 -11.63
CA CYS A 209 -8.08 -17.20 -12.79
C CYS A 209 -6.66 -17.58 -13.21
N ARG A 210 -6.45 -18.83 -13.65
CA ARG A 210 -5.19 -19.30 -14.27
C ARG A 210 -4.71 -18.41 -15.43
N TYR A 211 -5.63 -17.83 -16.20
CA TYR A 211 -5.33 -16.95 -17.33
C TYR A 211 -5.20 -15.47 -16.92
N ALA A 212 -5.01 -15.15 -15.64
CA ALA A 212 -4.73 -13.80 -15.18
C ALA A 212 -3.47 -13.20 -15.84
N CYS A 213 -2.51 -14.06 -16.21
CA CYS A 213 -1.33 -13.66 -16.98
C CYS A 213 -1.64 -13.19 -18.41
N LEU A 214 -2.78 -13.61 -18.98
CA LEU A 214 -3.29 -13.18 -20.29
C LEU A 214 -4.24 -11.97 -20.19
N GLY A 215 -4.40 -11.40 -18.98
CA GLY A 215 -5.27 -10.24 -18.74
C GLY A 215 -6.61 -10.55 -18.08
N CYS A 216 -6.87 -11.79 -17.67
CA CYS A 216 -8.13 -12.12 -17.00
C CYS A 216 -8.25 -11.46 -15.61
N GLY A 217 -9.22 -10.56 -15.45
CA GLY A 217 -9.48 -9.87 -14.17
C GLY A 217 -10.28 -10.67 -13.13
N TRP A 218 -10.66 -11.91 -13.42
CA TRP A 218 -11.55 -12.68 -12.56
C TRP A 218 -10.89 -13.08 -11.23
N ARG A 219 -11.60 -12.81 -10.12
CA ARG A 219 -11.29 -13.27 -8.76
C ARG A 219 -12.57 -13.76 -8.09
N GLY A 220 -12.55 -14.99 -7.58
CA GLY A 220 -13.73 -15.60 -6.97
C GLY A 220 -13.40 -16.73 -6.03
N ALA A 221 -14.41 -17.42 -5.50
CA ALA A 221 -14.21 -18.56 -4.63
C ALA A 221 -13.46 -19.68 -5.35
N ALA A 222 -12.51 -20.35 -4.69
CA ALA A 222 -11.66 -21.39 -5.29
C ALA A 222 -12.46 -22.49 -6.01
N ARG A 223 -13.61 -22.88 -5.43
CA ARG A 223 -14.51 -23.87 -6.05
C ARG A 223 -15.18 -23.40 -7.35
N ALA A 224 -15.30 -22.09 -7.54
CA ALA A 224 -15.84 -21.46 -8.75
C ALA A 224 -14.73 -21.12 -9.76
N ALA A 225 -13.45 -21.27 -9.38
CA ALA A 225 -12.32 -20.99 -10.26
C ALA A 225 -12.27 -21.97 -11.44
N ALA A 226 -12.44 -23.26 -11.19
CA ALA A 226 -12.49 -24.26 -12.27
C ALA A 226 -13.63 -23.97 -13.27
N ALA A 227 -14.84 -23.69 -12.76
CA ALA A 227 -15.99 -23.35 -13.61
C ALA A 227 -15.76 -22.06 -14.42
N HIS A 228 -15.09 -21.06 -13.82
CA HIS A 228 -14.70 -19.86 -14.57
C HIS A 228 -13.61 -20.14 -15.60
N GLU A 229 -12.61 -20.96 -15.28
CA GLU A 229 -11.52 -21.31 -16.18
C GLU A 229 -12.03 -22.04 -17.43
N GLU A 230 -13.06 -22.87 -17.31
CA GLU A 230 -13.74 -23.54 -18.43
C GLU A 230 -14.54 -22.55 -19.30
N ALA A 231 -15.14 -21.54 -18.67
CA ALA A 231 -15.91 -20.48 -19.33
C ALA A 231 -15.06 -19.25 -19.72
N CYS A 232 -13.75 -19.29 -19.47
CA CYS A 232 -12.89 -18.12 -19.65
C CYS A 232 -12.75 -17.80 -21.13
N ALA A 233 -12.93 -16.54 -21.50
CA ALA A 233 -12.81 -16.09 -22.89
C ALA A 233 -11.35 -16.06 -23.38
N HIS A 234 -10.38 -15.81 -22.49
CA HIS A 234 -8.97 -15.68 -22.82
C HIS A 234 -8.32 -16.88 -23.53
N PRO A 235 -8.55 -18.15 -23.14
CA PRO A 235 -8.03 -19.29 -23.90
C PRO A 235 -8.62 -19.43 -25.31
N ARG A 236 -9.71 -18.73 -25.63
CA ARG A 236 -10.36 -18.73 -26.95
C ARG A 236 -10.07 -17.47 -27.77
N GLN A 237 -9.31 -16.52 -27.22
CA GLN A 237 -8.89 -15.32 -27.95
C GLN A 237 -7.81 -15.67 -28.97
N SER A 238 -7.81 -14.96 -30.10
CA SER A 238 -6.79 -15.19 -31.12
C SER A 238 -5.43 -14.71 -30.59
N ALA A 239 -4.35 -15.36 -31.03
CA ALA A 239 -3.01 -14.94 -30.67
C ALA A 239 -2.71 -13.49 -31.08
N ALA A 240 -3.34 -13.01 -32.17
CA ALA A 240 -3.20 -11.63 -32.64
C ALA A 240 -3.77 -10.62 -31.63
N ASP A 241 -4.96 -10.88 -31.09
CA ASP A 241 -5.60 -10.00 -30.09
C ASP A 241 -4.81 -9.96 -28.78
N LEU A 242 -4.24 -11.11 -28.37
CA LEU A 242 -3.37 -11.20 -27.19
C LEU A 242 -2.06 -10.44 -27.39
N VAL A 243 -1.45 -10.51 -28.57
CA VAL A 243 -0.23 -9.76 -28.89
C VAL A 243 -0.48 -8.25 -28.88
N GLU A 244 -1.61 -7.80 -29.43
CA GLU A 244 -1.98 -6.38 -29.41
C GLU A 244 -2.25 -5.88 -27.97
N LEU A 245 -2.97 -6.66 -27.16
CA LEU A 245 -3.23 -6.34 -25.76
C LEU A 245 -1.93 -6.29 -24.93
N LEU A 246 -1.01 -7.23 -25.16
CA LEU A 246 0.29 -7.25 -24.49
C LEU A 246 1.16 -6.07 -24.93
N ALA A 247 1.19 -5.74 -26.23
CA ALA A 247 1.89 -4.58 -26.76
C ALA A 247 1.34 -3.27 -26.20
N GLN A 248 0.01 -3.14 -26.07
CA GLN A 248 -0.63 -2.00 -25.43
C GLN A 248 -0.19 -1.88 -23.96
N ARG A 249 -0.14 -3.00 -23.23
CA ARG A 249 0.32 -3.02 -21.83
C ARG A 249 1.81 -2.66 -21.70
N GLU A 250 2.65 -3.10 -22.63
CA GLU A 250 4.07 -2.72 -22.68
C GLU A 250 4.27 -1.24 -22.97
N ARG A 251 3.48 -0.64 -23.89
CA ARG A 251 3.49 0.81 -24.14
C ARG A 251 3.13 1.61 -22.88
N LEU A 252 2.02 1.26 -22.23
CA LEU A 252 1.58 1.92 -20.99
C LEU A 252 2.61 1.77 -19.85
N ASN A 253 3.22 0.59 -19.73
CA ASN A 253 4.30 0.38 -18.75
C ASN A 253 5.55 1.18 -19.11
N GLY A 254 5.87 1.32 -20.40
CA GLY A 254 6.99 2.13 -20.90
C GLY A 254 6.80 3.60 -20.60
N GLU A 255 5.61 4.16 -20.86
CA GLU A 255 5.24 5.53 -20.51
C GLU A 255 5.38 5.77 -18.99
N ARG A 256 4.89 4.84 -18.17
CA ARG A 256 5.00 4.92 -16.70
C ARG A 256 6.46 4.87 -16.23
N LEU A 257 7.28 4.00 -16.82
CA LEU A 257 8.70 3.87 -16.49
C LEU A 257 9.50 5.10 -16.97
N GLN A 258 9.11 5.70 -18.09
CA GLN A 258 9.74 6.91 -18.63
C GLN A 258 9.68 8.06 -17.61
N LEU A 259 8.52 8.26 -16.97
CA LEU A 259 8.38 9.25 -15.89
C LEU A 259 9.36 9.00 -14.74
N HIS A 260 9.55 7.74 -14.36
CA HIS A 260 10.49 7.36 -13.30
C HIS A 260 11.94 7.62 -13.71
N THR A 261 12.31 7.31 -14.95
CA THR A 261 13.66 7.62 -15.48
C THR A 261 13.92 9.11 -15.60
N GLN A 262 12.93 9.91 -15.99
CA GLN A 262 13.02 11.37 -16.02
C GLN A 262 13.24 11.95 -14.62
N LEU A 263 12.51 11.43 -13.63
CA LEU A 263 12.67 11.84 -12.24
C LEU A 263 14.08 11.49 -11.72
N LEU A 264 14.57 10.29 -12.00
CA LEU A 264 15.92 9.86 -11.60
C LEU A 264 17.02 10.71 -12.27
N ASP A 265 16.84 11.10 -13.53
CA ASP A 265 17.77 11.99 -14.25
C ASP A 265 17.77 13.41 -13.65
N LEU A 266 16.61 13.95 -13.29
CA LEU A 266 16.49 15.25 -12.60
C LEU A 266 17.10 15.23 -11.19
N LEU A 267 17.03 14.10 -10.51
CA LEU A 267 17.60 13.90 -9.18
C LEU A 267 19.06 13.42 -9.22
N SER A 268 19.63 13.20 -10.41
CA SER A 268 21.03 12.77 -10.54
C SER A 268 21.97 13.92 -10.17
N VAL A 269 23.00 13.57 -9.38
CA VAL A 269 23.89 14.52 -8.69
C VAL A 269 24.65 15.44 -9.66
N GLU A 270 24.80 15.04 -10.93
CA GLU A 270 25.44 15.85 -11.98
C GLU A 270 24.67 17.13 -12.30
N LYS A 271 23.34 17.17 -12.10
CA LYS A 271 22.50 18.35 -12.30
C LYS A 271 22.24 19.15 -11.01
N ILE A 272 22.61 18.60 -9.85
CA ILE A 272 22.42 19.21 -8.53
C ILE A 272 23.76 19.76 -8.02
N THR A 273 24.47 20.57 -8.81
CA THR A 273 25.60 21.34 -8.28
C THR A 273 25.07 22.53 -7.48
N PHE A 274 24.91 22.35 -6.17
CA PHE A 274 24.68 23.47 -5.25
C PHE A 274 25.95 24.33 -5.18
N THR A 275 25.85 25.57 -5.65
CA THR A 275 26.84 26.63 -5.39
C THR A 275 26.85 26.92 -3.89
N VAL A 276 27.79 26.32 -3.15
CA VAL A 276 28.06 26.70 -1.76
C VAL A 276 28.91 27.99 -1.79
N PRO A 277 28.42 29.15 -1.31
CA PRO A 277 29.28 30.32 -1.19
C PRO A 277 30.26 30.08 -0.03
N SER A 278 31.54 30.02 -0.36
CA SER A 278 32.65 29.95 0.59
C SER A 278 32.62 31.18 1.50
N ARG A 279 32.35 30.99 2.80
CA ARG A 279 32.59 32.02 3.81
C ARG A 279 34.09 32.06 4.13
N SER A 280 34.77 33.09 3.65
CA SER A 280 36.14 33.46 4.07
C SER A 280 36.14 33.95 5.51
N LYS A 281 37.15 33.51 6.27
CA LYS A 281 37.52 34.00 7.61
C LYS A 281 37.93 35.46 7.57
#